data_AF-A0A2V3PPI5-F1
#
_entry.id   AF-A0A2V3PPI5-F1
#
_cell.length_a   1.000
_cell.length_b   1.000
_cell.length_c   1.000
_cell.angle_alpha   90.00
_cell.angle_beta   90.00
_cell.angle_gamma   90.00
#
_symmetry.space_group_name_H-M   'P 1'
#
loop_
_entity.id
_entity.type
_entity.pdbx_description
1 polymer ?
#
loop_
_entity_poly.entity_id
_entity_poly.type
_entity_poly.pdbx_seq_one_letter_code
_entity_poly.pdbx_strand_id
1 'polypeptide(L)'
;MNIINIDKNTSVAFTGHRKMNQDTALLKEELATILIELYSKKYQTFFVGMAQGFDLLAAEAVLELQKIYSDIQLFCVVPYAGHHRGFDEQDKQRFADITE
;
A
#
# COMPACT_ATOMS: atom_id res chain seq x y z
N MET A 1 -6.98 14.39 -19.38
CA MET A 1 -7.28 13.47 -18.27
C MET A 1 -7.08 12.06 -18.77
N ASN A 2 -6.16 11.30 -18.19
CA ASN A 2 -6.11 9.86 -18.45
C ASN A 2 -7.32 9.23 -17.77
N ILE A 3 -8.13 8.50 -18.52
CA ILE A 3 -9.21 7.71 -17.94
C ILE A 3 -8.56 6.50 -17.27
N ILE A 4 -8.61 6.46 -15.94
CA ILE A 4 -8.18 5.29 -15.18
C ILE A 4 -9.34 4.29 -15.23
N ASN A 5 -9.10 3.11 -15.82
CA ASN A 5 -10.07 2.03 -15.84
C ASN A 5 -9.78 1.06 -14.68
N ILE A 6 -10.68 0.99 -13.70
CA ILE A 6 -10.54 0.14 -12.51
C ILE A 6 -11.57 -0.98 -12.61
N ASP A 7 -11.09 -2.22 -12.67
CA ASP A 7 -11.94 -3.40 -12.54
C ASP A 7 -12.02 -3.83 -11.07
N LYS A 8 -13.21 -3.70 -10.47
CA LYS A 8 -13.44 -4.06 -9.08
C LYS A 8 -13.19 -5.54 -8.78
N ASN A 9 -13.30 -6.42 -9.77
CA ASN A 9 -13.12 -7.86 -9.58
C ASN A 9 -11.64 -8.26 -9.48
N THR A 10 -10.73 -7.39 -9.91
CA THR A 10 -9.26 -7.60 -9.90
C THR A 10 -8.54 -6.55 -9.05
N SER A 11 -9.30 -5.87 -8.20
CA SER A 11 -8.84 -4.80 -7.32
C SER A 11 -8.86 -5.24 -5.85
N VAL A 12 -7.85 -4.81 -5.09
CA VAL A 12 -7.71 -5.12 -3.65
C VAL A 12 -7.51 -3.83 -2.88
N ALA A 13 -8.25 -3.65 -1.78
CA ALA A 13 -8.04 -2.56 -0.85
C ALA A 13 -7.42 -3.09 0.44
N PHE A 14 -6.33 -2.47 0.88
CA PHE A 14 -5.73 -2.73 2.18
C PHE A 14 -6.15 -1.65 3.18
N THR A 15 -6.44 -2.09 4.39
CA THR A 15 -6.68 -1.22 5.53
C THR A 15 -6.28 -1.94 6.82
N GLY A 16 -5.85 -1.21 7.83
CA GLY A 16 -5.47 -1.82 9.10
C GLY A 16 -5.21 -0.84 10.22
N HIS A 17 -4.50 -1.31 11.25
CA HIS A 17 -4.25 -0.55 12.46
C HIS A 17 -3.22 0.58 12.24
N ARG A 18 -3.53 1.76 12.78
CA ARG A 18 -2.61 2.92 12.78
C ARG A 18 -1.45 2.78 13.77
N LYS A 19 -1.66 2.02 14.84
CA LYS A 19 -0.63 1.66 15.82
C LYS A 19 -0.44 0.15 15.73
N MET A 20 0.70 -0.26 15.17
CA MET A 20 1.05 -1.68 15.03
C MET A 20 1.85 -2.09 16.26
N ASN A 21 1.32 -3.01 17.06
CA ASN A 21 2.01 -3.60 18.21
C ASN A 21 2.68 -4.95 17.86
N GLN A 22 2.76 -5.25 16.56
CA GLN A 22 3.23 -6.52 16.01
C GLN A 22 4.64 -6.37 15.48
N ASP A 23 5.35 -7.49 15.33
CA ASP A 23 6.63 -7.51 14.63
C ASP A 23 6.41 -7.15 13.16
N THR A 24 6.88 -5.96 12.78
CA THR A 24 6.74 -5.44 11.42
C THR A 24 7.50 -6.27 10.39
N ALA A 25 8.57 -6.98 10.77
CA ALA A 25 9.33 -7.81 9.83
C ALA A 25 8.52 -9.03 9.40
N LEU A 26 7.95 -9.76 10.37
CA LEU A 26 7.07 -10.89 10.10
C LEU A 26 5.85 -10.46 9.27
N LEU A 27 5.23 -9.34 9.62
CA LEU A 27 4.07 -8.83 8.89
C LEU A 27 4.41 -8.46 7.43
N LYS A 28 5.63 -7.97 7.15
CA LYS A 28 6.10 -7.72 5.79
C LYS A 28 6.22 -9.02 4.98
N GLU A 29 6.76 -10.08 5.57
CA GLU A 29 6.90 -11.39 4.91
C GLU A 29 5.53 -12.03 4.60
N GLU A 30 4.60 -11.97 5.56
CA GLU A 30 3.23 -12.42 5.38
C GLU A 30 2.52 -11.64 4.27
N LEU A 31 2.69 -10.31 4.27
CA LEU A 31 2.09 -9.46 3.25
C LEU A 31 2.68 -9.72 1.86
N ALA A 32 4.00 -9.91 1.74
CA ALA A 32 4.64 -10.26 0.48
C ALA A 32 4.08 -11.58 -0.07
N THR A 33 3.89 -12.59 0.80
CA THR A 33 3.27 -13.88 0.43
C THR A 33 1.84 -13.67 -0.10
N ILE A 34 1.01 -12.92 0.62
CA ILE A 34 -0.37 -12.61 0.21
C ILE A 34 -0.40 -11.88 -1.14
N LEU A 35 0.48 -10.89 -1.34
CA LEU A 35 0.54 -10.12 -2.57
C LEU A 35 0.93 -11.00 -3.77
N ILE A 36 1.89 -11.92 -3.61
CA ILE A 36 2.25 -12.90 -4.65
C ILE A 36 1.06 -13.80 -4.98
N GLU A 37 0.32 -14.29 -3.98
CA GLU A 37 -0.87 -15.10 -4.21
C GLU A 37 -1.97 -14.33 -4.95
N LEU A 38 -2.22 -13.08 -4.56
CA LEU A 38 -3.19 -12.20 -5.23
C LEU A 38 -2.79 -11.94 -6.68
N TYR A 39 -1.52 -11.63 -6.92
CA TYR A 39 -0.99 -11.44 -8.27
C TYR A 39 -1.14 -12.70 -9.13
N SER A 40 -0.85 -13.89 -8.58
CA SER A 40 -1.05 -15.17 -9.27
C SER A 40 -2.50 -15.39 -9.73
N LYS A 41 -3.46 -14.81 -9.01
CA LYS A 41 -4.91 -14.83 -9.29
C LYS A 41 -5.37 -13.64 -10.15
N LYS A 42 -4.44 -12.87 -10.73
CA LYS A 42 -4.67 -11.70 -11.60
C LYS A 42 -5.22 -10.46 -10.88
N TYR A 43 -5.05 -10.37 -9.56
CA TYR A 43 -5.26 -9.11 -8.85
C TYR A 43 -4.00 -8.26 -8.99
N GLN A 44 -4.10 -7.17 -9.72
CA GLN A 44 -2.96 -6.31 -10.09
C GLN A 44 -3.19 -4.84 -9.72
N THR A 45 -4.38 -4.48 -9.26
CA THR A 45 -4.71 -3.12 -8.82
C THR A 45 -4.89 -3.09 -7.30
N PHE A 46 -4.12 -2.25 -6.62
CA PHE A 46 -4.11 -2.16 -5.17
C PHE A 46 -4.42 -0.74 -4.70
N PHE A 47 -5.19 -0.63 -3.62
CA PHE A 47 -5.60 0.63 -3.01
C PHE A 47 -5.16 0.69 -1.55
N VAL A 48 -4.64 1.83 -1.13
CA VAL A 48 -4.26 2.13 0.25
C VAL A 48 -4.75 3.52 0.63
N GLY A 49 -5.18 3.71 1.87
CA GLY A 49 -5.66 5.01 2.37
C GLY A 49 -4.54 5.98 2.78
N MET A 50 -3.28 5.54 2.77
CA MET A 50 -2.10 6.27 3.21
C MET A 50 -2.19 6.78 4.67
N ALA A 51 -3.01 6.14 5.52
CA ALA A 51 -2.96 6.39 6.95
C ALA A 51 -1.66 5.84 7.56
N GLN A 52 -1.30 6.32 8.75
CA GLN A 52 -0.21 5.75 9.55
C GLN A 52 -0.31 4.23 9.75
N GLY A 53 0.82 3.61 10.08
CA GLY A 53 0.89 2.19 10.41
C GLY A 53 0.72 1.28 9.21
N PHE A 54 -0.34 0.47 9.21
CA PHE A 54 -0.53 -0.63 8.25
C PHE A 54 -0.74 -0.16 6.81
N ASP A 55 -1.43 0.96 6.58
CA ASP A 55 -1.65 1.46 5.21
C ASP A 55 -0.33 1.81 4.52
N LEU A 56 0.62 2.45 5.23
CA LEU A 56 1.98 2.69 4.71
C LEU A 56 2.75 1.38 4.51
N LEU A 57 2.54 0.39 5.39
CA LEU A 57 3.18 -0.92 5.27
C LEU A 57 2.71 -1.65 4.01
N ALA A 58 1.41 -1.54 3.72
CA ALA A 58 0.81 -2.10 2.53
C ALA A 58 1.32 -1.44 1.26
N ALA A 59 1.43 -0.11 1.26
CA ALA A 59 2.00 0.65 0.15
C ALA A 59 3.44 0.21 -0.14
N GLU A 60 4.30 0.14 0.87
CA GLU A 60 5.69 -0.32 0.76
C GLU A 60 5.78 -1.71 0.13
N ALA A 61 5.00 -2.67 0.62
CA ALA A 61 5.05 -4.04 0.12
C ALA A 61 4.56 -4.15 -1.34
N VAL A 62 3.52 -3.39 -1.72
CA VAL A 62 3.06 -3.34 -3.11
C VAL A 62 4.13 -2.71 -4.02
N LEU A 63 4.80 -1.64 -3.58
CA LEU A 63 5.89 -1.02 -4.34
C LEU A 63 7.09 -1.98 -4.52
N GLU A 64 7.46 -2.73 -3.49
CA GLU A 64 8.50 -3.76 -3.62
C GLU A 64 8.10 -4.84 -4.65
N LEU A 65 6.85 -5.30 -4.63
CA LEU A 65 6.36 -6.27 -5.61
C LEU A 65 6.30 -5.69 -7.02
N GLN A 66 5.95 -4.40 -7.17
CA GLN A 66 5.89 -3.70 -8.45
C GLN A 66 7.26 -3.62 -9.14
N LYS A 67 8.37 -3.62 -8.37
CA LYS A 67 9.74 -3.71 -8.95
C LYS A 67 9.96 -5.02 -9.72
N ILE A 68 9.22 -6.07 -9.38
CA ILE A 68 9.28 -7.40 -10.02
C ILE A 68 8.21 -7.51 -11.11
N TYR A 69 7.00 -7.04 -10.83
CA TYR A 69 5.84 -7.10 -11.73
C TYR A 69 5.35 -5.69 -12.08
N SER A 70 5.86 -5.14 -13.18
CA SER A 70 5.64 -3.75 -13.59
C SER A 70 4.20 -3.40 -13.98
N ASP A 71 3.34 -4.39 -14.18
CA ASP A 71 1.92 -4.23 -14.49
C ASP A 71 1.03 -4.04 -13.24
N ILE A 72 1.62 -4.16 -12.04
CA ILE A 72 0.98 -3.78 -10.79
C ILE A 72 0.73 -2.27 -10.75
N GLN A 73 -0.45 -1.89 -10.26
CA GLN A 73 -0.84 -0.50 -10.03
C GLN A 73 -1.15 -0.28 -8.54
N LEU A 74 -0.50 0.71 -7.93
CA LEU A 74 -0.81 1.18 -6.58
C LEU A 74 -1.52 2.53 -6.65
N PHE A 75 -2.71 2.61 -6.04
CA PHE A 75 -3.48 3.83 -5.90
C PHE A 75 -3.51 4.30 -4.44
N CYS A 76 -2.85 5.42 -4.18
CA CYS A 76 -2.81 6.08 -2.88
C CYS A 76 -4.04 7.00 -2.72
N VAL A 77 -5.06 6.54 -2.00
CA VAL A 77 -6.36 7.21 -1.83
C VAL A 77 -6.36 8.05 -0.56
N VAL A 78 -5.75 9.23 -0.64
CA VAL A 78 -5.63 10.14 0.52
C VAL A 78 -6.96 10.84 0.84
N PRO A 79 -7.30 11.07 2.13
CA PRO A 79 -8.57 11.70 2.49
C PRO A 79 -8.58 13.21 2.23
N TYR A 80 -7.43 13.89 2.37
CA TYR A 80 -7.24 15.31 2.08
C TYR A 80 -5.75 15.68 2.03
N ALA A 81 -5.44 16.86 1.48
CA ALA A 81 -4.08 17.37 1.36
C ALA A 81 -3.45 17.67 2.74
N GLY A 82 -2.29 17.08 3.01
CA GLY A 82 -1.55 17.26 4.27
C GLY A 82 -2.11 16.49 5.46
N HIS A 83 -2.90 15.44 5.24
CA HIS A 83 -3.34 14.52 6.30
C HIS A 83 -2.16 13.88 7.06
N HIS A 84 -0.99 13.74 6.43
CA HIS A 84 0.23 13.21 7.04
C HIS A 84 0.93 14.16 8.03
N ARG A 85 0.51 15.43 8.15
CA ARG A 85 1.17 16.41 9.04
C ARG A 85 1.16 16.00 10.52
N GLY A 86 0.15 15.22 10.92
CA GLY A 86 0.01 14.71 12.28
C GLY A 86 0.68 13.36 12.53
N PHE A 87 1.40 12.81 11.55
CA PHE A 87 2.07 11.52 11.70
C PHE A 87 3.28 11.66 12.64
N ASP A 88 3.72 10.54 13.20
CA ASP A 88 5.02 10.48 13.86
C ASP A 88 6.16 10.53 12.83
N GLU A 89 7.38 10.77 13.29
CA GLU A 89 8.54 10.98 12.40
C GLU A 89 8.85 9.75 11.54
N GLN A 90 8.63 8.55 12.07
CA GLN A 90 8.85 7.32 11.31
C GLN A 90 7.85 7.23 10.15
N ASP A 91 6.56 7.40 10.41
CA ASP A 91 5.54 7.34 9.37
C ASP A 91 5.58 8.54 8.42
N LYS A 92 6.09 9.71 8.85
CA LYS A 92 6.38 10.82 7.93
C LYS A 92 7.46 10.44 6.91
N GLN A 93 8.53 9.79 7.36
CA GLN A 93 9.59 9.33 6.46
C GLN A 93 9.05 8.28 5.48
N ARG A 94 8.33 7.28 5.99
CA ARG A 94 7.71 6.24 5.15
C ARG A 94 6.74 6.84 4.13
N PHE A 95 5.91 7.80 4.54
CA PHE A 95 5.02 8.53 3.63
C PHE A 95 5.82 9.26 2.54
N ALA A 96 6.91 9.96 2.90
CA ALA A 96 7.77 10.65 1.94
C ALA A 96 8.34 9.65 0.93
N ASP A 97 8.96 8.56 1.39
CA ASP A 97 9.57 7.52 0.54
C ASP A 97 8.60 6.90 -0.47
N ILE A 98 7.30 6.79 -0.12
CA ILE A 98 6.25 6.27 -1.02
C ILE A 98 5.84 7.30 -2.09
N THR A 99 5.98 8.60 -1.80
CA THR A 99 5.44 9.69 -2.64
C THR A 99 6.48 10.44 -3.47
N GLU A 100 7.77 10.11 -3.30
CA GLU A 100 8.88 10.57 -4.15
C GLU A 100 8.91 9.87 -5.51
#